data_AF-A0A2W6Q2C7-F1
#
_entry.id   AF-A0A2W6Q2C7-F1
#
_cell.length_a   1.000
_cell.length_b   1.000
_cell.length_c   1.000
_cell.angle_alpha   90.00
_cell.angle_beta   90.00
_cell.angle_gamma   90.00
#
_symmetry.space_group_name_H-M   'P 1'
#
loop_
_entity.id
_entity.type
_entity.pdbx_description
1 polymer ?
#
loop_
_entity_poly.entity_id
_entity_poly.type
_entity_poly.pdbx_seq_one_letter_code
_entity_poly.pdbx_strand_id
1 'polypeptide(L)'
;MRFVDEYRAPEQVMQLIEHLRERASHLSYTAERPLRIMEVCGGHTHAIFKFGLDQLLPENVEFIHGPGCPVCVLPMGRIDTCVEIASHPEVIFCTFGDAMRVPGKQGSLLQAKARGADVRIVYSPMDALKLAQENPTRKVVFFGLGFETTMPTTAITLQQAKARDVQNFYFFCQHITLIPTLRSLLEQPDNGIDAFLAPGHVSMVIGTDAYNFIASDFHRPLVVAGFEPLDLLQGVVMLVEQKIAAHSKVENQYRRVVPDAGNLLAQQAIADVFCVNGDSEWRGLGVIESSGVHLTP
;
A
#
# COMPACT_ATOMS: atom_id res chain seq x y z
N MET A 1 -7.11 2.59 -20.68
CA MET A 1 -8.35 1.88 -20.28
C MET A 1 -9.50 2.49 -21.08
N ARG A 2 -10.25 1.71 -21.86
CA ARG A 2 -11.60 2.12 -22.30
C ARG A 2 -12.40 2.39 -21.01
N PHE A 3 -13.20 3.47 -20.94
CA PHE A 3 -14.05 3.89 -19.80
C PHE A 3 -13.47 4.87 -18.75
N VAL A 4 -12.21 5.31 -18.80
CA VAL A 4 -11.67 6.28 -17.79
C VAL A 4 -12.50 7.57 -17.74
N ASP A 5 -12.99 8.03 -18.89
CA ASP A 5 -13.77 9.27 -18.99
C ASP A 5 -15.17 9.13 -18.36
N GLU A 6 -15.77 7.94 -18.38
CA GLU A 6 -17.06 7.66 -17.75
C GLU A 6 -16.94 7.71 -16.22
N TYR A 7 -15.87 7.13 -15.65
CA TYR A 7 -15.62 7.18 -14.20
C TYR A 7 -15.18 8.55 -13.67
N ARG A 8 -15.03 9.54 -14.57
CA ARG A 8 -14.70 10.93 -14.27
C ARG A 8 -15.79 11.92 -14.69
N ALA A 9 -16.92 11.43 -15.19
CA ALA A 9 -18.01 12.26 -15.67
C ALA A 9 -18.54 13.15 -14.53
N PRO A 10 -18.38 14.49 -14.61
CA PRO A 10 -18.72 15.39 -13.49
C PRO A 10 -20.20 15.29 -13.09
N GLU A 11 -21.10 15.10 -14.06
CA GLU A 11 -22.54 14.94 -13.80
C GLU A 11 -22.83 13.73 -12.92
N GLN A 12 -22.20 12.59 -13.21
CA GLN A 12 -22.38 11.36 -12.43
C GLN A 12 -21.78 11.49 -11.03
N VAL A 13 -20.63 12.15 -10.92
CA VAL A 13 -19.99 12.44 -9.63
C VAL A 13 -20.90 13.31 -8.77
N MET A 14 -21.47 14.38 -9.33
CA MET A 14 -22.38 15.27 -8.60
C MET A 14 -23.69 14.57 -8.21
N GLN A 15 -24.28 13.74 -9.08
CA GLN A 15 -25.44 12.94 -8.74
C GLN A 15 -25.17 12.00 -7.55
N LEU A 16 -23.99 11.38 -7.54
CA LEU A 16 -23.59 10.47 -6.46
C LEU A 16 -23.33 11.23 -5.15
N ILE A 17 -22.82 12.45 -5.21
CA ILE A 17 -22.66 13.33 -4.04
C ILE A 17 -24.03 13.74 -3.47
N GLU A 18 -24.98 14.14 -4.32
CA GLU A 18 -26.33 14.47 -3.83
C GLU A 18 -27.00 13.26 -3.18
N HIS A 19 -26.86 12.08 -3.79
CA HIS A 19 -27.31 10.83 -3.18
C HIS A 19 -26.62 10.58 -1.84
N LEU A 20 -25.29 10.71 -1.77
CA LEU A 20 -24.54 10.54 -0.54
C LEU A 20 -24.99 11.50 0.56
N ARG A 21 -25.31 12.77 0.24
CA ARG A 21 -25.87 13.74 1.20
C ARG A 21 -27.23 13.32 1.73
N GLU A 22 -28.12 12.87 0.85
CA GLU A 22 -29.43 12.33 1.25
C GLU A 22 -29.24 11.16 2.22
N ARG A 23 -28.40 10.19 1.87
CA ARG A 23 -28.17 8.99 2.68
C ARG A 23 -27.48 9.32 4.01
N ALA A 24 -26.47 10.17 3.99
CA ALA A 24 -25.74 10.59 5.18
C ALA A 24 -26.63 11.32 6.21
N SER A 25 -27.77 11.91 5.80
CA SER A 25 -28.75 12.49 6.74
C SER A 25 -29.42 11.47 7.66
N HIS A 26 -29.39 10.18 7.30
CA HIS A 26 -29.93 9.09 8.10
C HIS A 26 -28.90 8.49 9.09
N LEU A 27 -27.65 8.93 9.02
CA LEU A 27 -26.62 8.50 9.95
C LEU A 27 -26.81 9.18 11.31
N SER A 28 -26.46 8.48 12.40
CA SER A 28 -26.39 9.06 13.74
C SER A 28 -25.12 9.91 13.98
N TYR A 29 -24.32 10.15 12.95
CA TYR A 29 -23.06 10.89 13.00
C TYR A 29 -23.33 12.38 12.73
N THR A 30 -22.54 13.26 13.37
CA THR A 30 -22.68 14.73 13.27
C THR A 30 -21.39 15.37 12.77
N ALA A 31 -21.38 16.68 12.55
CA ALA A 31 -20.16 17.40 12.18
C ALA A 31 -19.08 17.35 13.29
N GLU A 32 -19.48 17.31 14.56
CA GLU A 32 -18.55 17.21 15.70
C GLU A 32 -18.05 15.77 15.93
N ARG A 33 -18.78 14.78 15.42
CA ARG A 33 -18.44 13.35 15.50
C ARG A 33 -18.80 12.67 14.19
N PRO A 34 -18.03 12.94 13.11
CA PRO A 34 -18.30 12.42 11.79
C PRO A 34 -18.02 10.92 11.71
N LEU A 35 -18.60 10.28 10.69
CA LEU A 35 -18.28 8.91 10.31
C LEU A 35 -16.86 8.90 9.73
N ARG A 36 -15.93 8.26 10.45
CA ARG A 36 -14.51 8.23 10.10
C ARG A 36 -14.17 7.07 9.18
N ILE A 37 -13.98 7.37 7.90
CA ILE A 37 -13.64 6.38 6.87
C ILE A 37 -12.13 6.43 6.63
N MET A 38 -11.42 5.38 7.05
CA MET A 38 -9.98 5.27 6.79
C MET A 38 -9.72 4.67 5.41
N GLU A 39 -9.06 5.42 4.53
CA GLU A 39 -8.43 4.85 3.34
C GLU A 39 -7.00 4.41 3.65
N VAL A 40 -6.55 3.34 3.00
CA VAL A 40 -5.23 2.74 3.29
C VAL A 40 -4.42 2.55 2.02
N CYS A 41 -4.44 3.56 1.14
CA CYS A 41 -3.72 3.54 -0.12
C CYS A 41 -3.25 4.94 -0.53
N GLY A 42 -1.94 5.12 -0.73
CA GLY A 42 -1.43 6.40 -1.25
C GLY A 42 -2.06 6.83 -2.59
N GLY A 43 -2.53 5.86 -3.40
CA GLY A 43 -3.29 6.14 -4.62
C GLY A 43 -4.69 6.69 -4.34
N HIS A 44 -5.37 6.20 -3.30
CA HIS A 44 -6.65 6.77 -2.84
C HIS A 44 -6.44 8.15 -2.24
N THR A 45 -5.45 8.32 -1.35
CA THR A 45 -5.04 9.64 -0.83
C THR A 45 -4.84 10.64 -1.97
N HIS A 46 -4.04 10.26 -2.97
CA HIS A 46 -3.77 11.11 -4.13
C HIS A 46 -5.04 11.46 -4.91
N ALA A 47 -5.91 10.48 -5.17
CA ALA A 47 -7.17 10.72 -5.87
C ALA A 47 -8.12 11.63 -5.09
N ILE A 48 -8.27 11.40 -3.79
CA ILE A 48 -9.10 12.24 -2.89
C ILE A 48 -8.68 13.70 -3.00
N PHE A 49 -7.39 14.00 -2.82
CA PHE A 49 -6.88 15.38 -2.92
C PHE A 49 -6.93 15.94 -4.33
N LYS A 50 -6.56 15.14 -5.34
CA LYS A 50 -6.55 15.59 -6.74
C LYS A 50 -7.92 16.01 -7.24
N PHE A 51 -8.97 15.31 -6.81
CA PHE A 51 -10.35 15.57 -7.20
C PHE A 51 -11.14 16.37 -6.14
N GLY A 52 -10.51 16.73 -5.02
CA GLY A 52 -11.15 17.49 -3.93
C GLY A 52 -12.35 16.76 -3.30
N LEU A 53 -12.30 15.42 -3.23
CA LEU A 53 -13.44 14.63 -2.76
C LEU A 53 -13.74 14.88 -1.28
N ASP A 54 -12.72 15.18 -0.49
CA ASP A 54 -12.81 15.60 0.91
C ASP A 54 -13.70 16.83 1.12
N GLN A 55 -13.68 17.77 0.18
CA GLN A 55 -14.51 19.00 0.23
C GLN A 55 -15.94 18.78 -0.26
N LEU A 56 -16.22 17.64 -0.90
CA LEU A 56 -17.52 17.32 -1.47
C LEU A 56 -18.36 16.43 -0.56
N LEU A 57 -17.74 15.82 0.46
CA LEU A 57 -18.43 14.98 1.44
C LEU A 57 -19.43 15.77 2.29
N PRO A 58 -20.50 15.13 2.78
CA PRO A 58 -21.34 15.68 3.83
C PRO A 58 -20.53 15.96 5.11
N GLU A 59 -20.89 16.99 5.88
CA GLU A 59 -20.13 17.42 7.07
C GLU A 59 -20.02 16.33 8.16
N ASN A 60 -20.91 15.34 8.16
CA ASN A 60 -20.89 14.21 9.09
C ASN A 60 -20.15 12.98 8.58
N VAL A 61 -19.36 13.09 7.51
CA VAL A 61 -18.49 12.03 6.98
C VAL A 61 -17.11 12.62 6.73
N GLU A 62 -16.06 11.97 7.23
CA GLU A 62 -14.68 12.40 7.00
C GLU A 62 -13.76 11.26 6.57
N PHE A 63 -12.77 11.59 5.74
CA PHE A 63 -11.69 10.67 5.42
C PHE A 63 -10.57 10.77 6.46
N ILE A 64 -10.04 9.62 6.85
CA ILE A 64 -8.78 9.50 7.57
C ILE A 64 -7.77 8.82 6.65
N HIS A 65 -6.57 9.39 6.56
CA HIS A 65 -5.50 8.85 5.73
C HIS A 65 -4.64 7.87 6.52
N GLY A 66 -4.81 6.58 6.25
CA GLY A 66 -4.06 5.51 6.88
C GLY A 66 -2.64 5.34 6.30
N PRO A 67 -1.87 4.37 6.81
CA PRO A 67 -0.48 4.12 6.41
C PRO A 67 -0.35 3.41 5.04
N GLY A 68 -1.03 3.91 4.01
CA GLY A 68 -1.13 3.30 2.68
C GLY A 68 0.03 3.58 1.72
N CYS A 69 1.12 4.18 2.19
CA CYS A 69 2.27 4.57 1.38
C CYS A 69 3.56 3.94 1.96
N PRO A 70 4.17 2.95 1.30
CA PRO A 70 5.30 2.20 1.87
C PRO A 70 6.54 3.07 2.08
N VAL A 71 6.74 4.07 1.23
CA VAL A 71 7.82 5.06 1.36
C VAL A 71 7.56 6.01 2.53
N CYS A 72 6.30 6.33 2.80
CA CYS A 72 5.91 7.28 3.83
C CYS A 72 6.07 6.69 5.24
N VAL A 73 5.99 5.36 5.36
CA VAL A 73 6.19 4.63 6.61
C VAL A 73 7.58 4.01 6.72
N LEU A 74 8.49 4.33 5.79
CA LEU A 74 9.85 3.80 5.79
C LEU A 74 10.68 4.34 6.97
N PRO A 75 11.19 3.48 7.87
CA PRO A 75 12.02 3.93 8.99
C PRO A 75 13.32 4.59 8.55
N MET A 76 13.75 5.64 9.25
CA MET A 76 14.98 6.37 8.93
C MET A 76 16.21 5.45 9.01
N GLY A 77 16.25 4.54 9.99
CA GLY A 77 17.36 3.59 10.15
C GLY A 77 17.55 2.68 8.94
N ARG A 78 16.47 2.34 8.22
CA ARG A 78 16.55 1.56 6.98
C ARG A 78 17.20 2.33 5.84
N ILE A 79 16.91 3.64 5.74
CA ILE A 79 17.60 4.51 4.77
C ILE A 79 19.08 4.65 5.13
N ASP A 80 19.42 4.77 6.41
CA ASP A 80 20.81 4.83 6.84
C ASP A 80 21.58 3.57 6.41
N THR A 81 21.00 2.38 6.58
CA THR A 81 21.58 1.13 6.05
C THR A 81 21.69 1.14 4.53
N CYS A 82 20.69 1.64 3.80
CA CYS A 82 20.80 1.79 2.34
C CYS A 82 21.98 2.68 1.93
N VAL A 83 22.17 3.80 2.62
CA VAL A 83 23.27 4.74 2.36
C VAL A 83 24.63 4.10 2.68
N GLU A 84 24.73 3.36 3.78
CA GLU A 84 25.92 2.60 4.15
C GLU A 84 26.28 1.57 3.08
N ILE A 85 25.32 0.71 2.68
CA ILE A 85 25.53 -0.30 1.63
C ILE A 85 25.95 0.37 0.31
N ALA A 86 25.29 1.46 -0.09
CA ALA A 86 25.60 2.17 -1.32
C ALA A 86 26.98 2.84 -1.31
N SER A 87 27.55 3.11 -0.13
CA SER A 87 28.87 3.76 -0.01
C SER A 87 30.04 2.83 -0.34
N HIS A 88 29.81 1.51 -0.38
CA HIS A 88 30.82 0.53 -0.74
C HIS A 88 31.23 0.66 -2.23
N PRO A 89 32.52 0.84 -2.55
CA PRO A 89 32.97 1.09 -3.92
C PRO A 89 32.62 -0.01 -4.93
N GLU A 90 32.46 -1.26 -4.48
CA GLU A 90 32.10 -2.41 -5.33
C GLU A 90 30.59 -2.55 -5.58
N VAL A 91 29.76 -1.76 -4.89
CA VAL A 91 28.30 -1.89 -4.92
C VAL A 91 27.68 -1.05 -6.05
N ILE A 92 26.68 -1.60 -6.72
CA ILE A 92 25.69 -0.85 -7.49
C ILE A 92 24.37 -0.96 -6.72
N PHE A 93 23.92 0.14 -6.14
CA PHE A 93 22.71 0.16 -5.31
C PHE A 93 21.50 0.55 -6.16
N CYS A 94 20.53 -0.35 -6.28
CA CYS A 94 19.34 -0.18 -7.08
C CYS A 94 18.12 0.09 -6.19
N THR A 95 17.35 1.12 -6.51
CA THR A 95 16.14 1.49 -5.77
C THR A 95 15.08 2.09 -6.70
N PHE A 96 13.83 2.14 -6.26
CA PHE A 96 12.79 2.91 -6.93
C PHE A 96 12.98 4.42 -6.72
N GLY A 97 12.45 5.23 -7.64
CA GLY A 97 12.69 6.68 -7.65
C GLY A 97 12.09 7.43 -6.46
N ASP A 98 11.03 6.91 -5.86
CA ASP A 98 10.34 7.47 -4.71
C ASP A 98 11.17 7.39 -3.41
N ALA A 99 11.94 6.31 -3.23
CA ALA A 99 12.84 6.12 -2.09
C ALA A 99 14.08 7.02 -2.13
N MET A 100 14.44 7.60 -3.28
CA MET A 100 15.68 8.37 -3.46
C MET A 100 15.79 9.60 -2.56
N ARG A 101 14.66 10.23 -2.24
CA ARG A 101 14.59 11.50 -1.49
C ARG A 101 14.23 11.31 -0.02
N VAL A 102 13.96 10.09 0.42
CA VAL A 102 13.60 9.83 1.81
C VAL A 102 14.80 10.20 2.70
N PRO A 103 14.61 11.03 3.74
CA PRO A 103 15.69 11.42 4.62
C PRO A 103 16.06 10.29 5.58
N GLY A 104 17.35 10.00 5.70
CA GLY A 104 17.97 9.29 6.82
C GLY A 104 18.80 10.24 7.69
N LYS A 105 19.39 9.73 8.77
CA LYS A 105 20.32 10.50 9.62
C LYS A 105 21.59 10.91 8.85
N GLN A 106 22.07 10.05 7.95
CA GLN A 106 23.26 10.31 7.12
C GLN A 106 22.92 10.98 5.77
N GLY A 107 21.71 11.51 5.65
CA GLY A 107 21.16 12.05 4.42
C GLY A 107 20.40 11.02 3.60
N SER A 108 20.01 11.39 2.38
CA SER A 108 19.24 10.55 1.47
C SER A 108 20.12 9.77 0.49
N LEU A 109 19.55 8.77 -0.19
CA LEU A 109 20.21 8.06 -1.30
C LEU A 109 20.61 9.00 -2.44
N LEU A 110 19.83 10.06 -2.69
CA LEU A 110 20.19 11.10 -3.65
C LEU A 110 21.46 11.86 -3.24
N GLN A 111 21.62 12.15 -1.95
CA GLN A 111 22.82 12.78 -1.43
C GLN A 111 24.01 11.82 -1.42
N ALA A 112 23.80 10.54 -1.13
CA ALA A 112 24.83 9.51 -1.26
C ALA A 112 25.36 9.41 -2.70
N LYS A 113 24.45 9.43 -3.69
CA LYS A 113 24.81 9.50 -5.11
C LYS A 113 25.64 10.73 -5.45
N ALA A 114 25.27 11.90 -4.93
CA ALA A 114 26.03 13.13 -5.11
C ALA A 114 27.44 13.08 -4.48
N ARG A 115 27.65 12.24 -3.46
CA ARG A 115 28.96 11.95 -2.85
C ARG A 115 29.79 10.89 -3.59
N GLY A 116 29.28 10.33 -4.70
CA GLY A 116 30.01 9.38 -5.54
C GLY A 116 29.57 7.92 -5.40
N ALA A 117 28.55 7.60 -4.60
CA ALA A 117 27.96 6.26 -4.58
C ALA A 117 27.28 5.92 -5.92
N ASP A 118 27.44 4.68 -6.42
CA ASP A 118 26.73 4.22 -7.63
C ASP A 118 25.30 3.79 -7.28
N VAL A 119 24.42 4.78 -7.16
CA VAL A 119 22.98 4.58 -6.92
C VAL A 119 22.20 4.73 -8.23
N ARG A 120 21.47 3.68 -8.63
CA ARG A 120 20.69 3.61 -9.86
C ARG A 120 19.19 3.51 -9.55
N ILE A 121 18.42 4.32 -10.26
CA ILE A 121 16.96 4.24 -10.20
C ILE A 121 16.54 3.15 -11.19
N VAL A 122 15.73 2.20 -10.71
CA VAL A 122 15.12 1.14 -11.52
C VAL A 122 13.61 1.27 -11.53
N TYR A 123 12.95 0.74 -12.56
CA TYR A 123 11.49 0.72 -12.66
C TYR A 123 10.90 -0.65 -12.34
N SER A 124 11.73 -1.69 -12.38
CA SER A 124 11.38 -3.03 -11.95
C SER A 124 12.54 -3.73 -11.23
N PRO A 125 12.27 -4.73 -10.37
CA PRO A 125 13.32 -5.58 -9.82
C PRO A 125 14.15 -6.29 -10.91
N MET A 126 13.55 -6.58 -12.08
CA MET A 126 14.21 -7.22 -13.21
C MET A 126 15.31 -6.34 -13.83
N ASP A 127 15.16 -5.02 -13.79
CA ASP A 127 16.22 -4.10 -14.24
C ASP A 127 17.47 -4.23 -13.35
N ALA A 128 17.28 -4.40 -12.04
CA ALA A 128 18.38 -4.62 -11.10
C ALA A 128 19.06 -5.99 -11.33
N LEU A 129 18.28 -7.03 -11.61
CA LEU A 129 18.84 -8.34 -11.98
C LEU A 129 19.64 -8.25 -13.29
N LYS A 130 19.13 -7.56 -14.30
CA LYS A 130 19.84 -7.31 -15.55
C LYS A 130 21.17 -6.59 -15.31
N LEU A 131 21.17 -5.57 -14.46
CA LEU A 131 22.40 -4.88 -14.05
C LEU A 131 23.42 -5.83 -13.40
N ALA A 132 22.96 -6.80 -12.58
CA ALA A 132 23.85 -7.80 -11.99
C ALA A 132 24.53 -8.67 -13.05
N GLN A 133 23.77 -9.12 -14.05
CA GLN A 133 24.30 -9.93 -15.16
C GLN A 133 25.27 -9.15 -16.05
N GLU A 134 25.02 -7.85 -16.26
CA GLU A 134 25.89 -6.97 -17.07
C GLU A 134 27.16 -6.54 -16.32
N ASN A 135 27.21 -6.68 -14.98
CA ASN A 135 28.31 -6.22 -14.14
C ASN A 135 28.79 -7.35 -13.19
N PRO A 136 29.32 -8.47 -13.72
CA PRO A 136 29.63 -9.67 -12.92
C PRO A 136 30.69 -9.46 -11.84
N THR A 137 31.52 -8.41 -11.94
CA THR A 137 32.55 -8.07 -10.96
C THR A 137 32.07 -7.12 -9.85
N ARG A 138 30.81 -6.67 -9.92
CA ARG A 138 30.18 -5.73 -8.99
C ARG A 138 29.12 -6.43 -8.17
N LYS A 139 28.90 -5.99 -6.92
CA LYS A 139 27.77 -6.45 -6.10
C LYS A 139 26.56 -5.57 -6.42
N VAL A 140 25.50 -6.14 -6.99
CA VAL A 140 24.28 -5.38 -7.26
C VAL A 140 23.28 -5.63 -6.15
N VAL A 141 22.94 -4.59 -5.39
CA VAL A 141 22.00 -4.68 -4.29
C VAL A 141 20.69 -4.01 -4.71
N PHE A 142 19.60 -4.76 -4.74
CA PHE A 142 18.26 -4.21 -4.96
C PHE A 142 17.56 -3.98 -3.62
N PHE A 143 17.18 -2.72 -3.36
CA PHE A 143 16.33 -2.34 -2.24
C PHE A 143 14.86 -2.55 -2.60
N GLY A 144 14.30 -3.67 -2.18
CA GLY A 144 12.88 -3.97 -2.40
C GLY A 144 12.03 -3.36 -1.31
N LEU A 145 11.17 -2.42 -1.68
CA LEU A 145 10.16 -1.85 -0.79
C LEU A 145 8.76 -1.99 -1.39
N GLY A 146 7.77 -1.98 -0.51
CA GLY A 146 6.36 -1.93 -0.90
C GLY A 146 5.50 -3.01 -0.29
N PHE A 147 4.21 -2.87 -0.54
CA PHE A 147 3.16 -3.79 -0.10
C PHE A 147 3.10 -5.05 -0.96
N GLU A 148 2.06 -5.86 -0.75
CA GLU A 148 1.75 -7.07 -1.49
C GLU A 148 1.63 -6.84 -3.00
N THR A 149 1.45 -5.59 -3.45
CA THR A 149 1.45 -5.23 -4.88
C THR A 149 2.82 -5.34 -5.54
N THR A 150 3.91 -5.10 -4.81
CA THR A 150 5.28 -5.13 -5.36
C THR A 150 5.99 -6.44 -5.09
N MET A 151 5.56 -7.18 -4.06
CA MET A 151 6.17 -8.45 -3.67
C MET A 151 6.17 -9.53 -4.77
N PRO A 152 5.12 -9.73 -5.60
CA PRO A 152 5.12 -10.79 -6.61
C PRO A 152 6.21 -10.62 -7.67
N THR A 153 6.43 -9.39 -8.15
CA THR A 153 7.46 -9.12 -9.17
C THR A 153 8.86 -9.20 -8.59
N THR A 154 9.04 -8.84 -7.31
CA THR A 154 10.28 -9.09 -6.58
C THR A 154 10.53 -10.59 -6.41
N ALA A 155 9.52 -11.36 -6.00
CA ALA A 155 9.62 -12.81 -5.82
C ALA A 155 10.05 -13.52 -7.10
N ILE A 156 9.36 -13.22 -8.22
CA ILE A 156 9.69 -13.79 -9.53
C ILE A 156 11.13 -13.42 -9.94
N THR A 157 11.56 -12.19 -9.69
CA THR A 157 12.94 -11.77 -9.97
C THR A 157 13.95 -12.57 -9.16
N LEU A 158 13.70 -12.79 -7.87
CA LEU A 158 14.59 -13.58 -7.01
C LEU A 158 14.63 -15.05 -7.43
N GLN A 159 13.49 -15.63 -7.79
CA GLN A 159 13.41 -16.98 -8.37
C GLN A 159 14.22 -17.08 -9.67
N GLN A 160 14.14 -16.08 -10.56
CA GLN A 160 14.95 -16.03 -11.78
C GLN A 160 16.44 -15.87 -11.50
N ALA A 161 16.82 -15.04 -10.54
CA ALA A 161 18.22 -14.89 -10.12
C ALA A 161 18.80 -16.23 -9.64
N LYS A 162 18.03 -16.96 -8.81
CA LYS A 162 18.38 -18.30 -8.34
C LYS A 162 18.47 -19.32 -9.48
N ALA A 163 17.48 -19.35 -10.37
CA ALA A 163 17.44 -20.29 -11.49
C ALA A 163 18.58 -20.06 -12.51
N ARG A 164 19.07 -18.82 -12.62
CA ARG A 164 20.19 -18.44 -13.50
C ARG A 164 21.55 -18.43 -12.79
N ASP A 165 21.60 -18.84 -11.52
CA ASP A 165 22.82 -18.88 -10.70
C ASP A 165 23.56 -17.52 -10.64
N VAL A 166 22.82 -16.42 -10.51
CA VAL A 166 23.40 -15.06 -10.46
C VAL A 166 23.95 -14.78 -9.06
N GLN A 167 25.25 -14.96 -8.89
CA GLN A 167 25.95 -14.91 -7.59
C GLN A 167 26.21 -13.50 -7.03
N ASN A 168 26.05 -12.46 -7.85
CA ASN A 168 26.35 -11.08 -7.47
C ASN A 168 25.10 -10.21 -7.27
N PHE A 169 23.91 -10.82 -7.24
CA PHE A 169 22.64 -10.13 -7.01
C PHE A 169 22.17 -10.32 -5.57
N TYR A 170 22.06 -9.22 -4.85
CA TYR A 170 21.69 -9.17 -3.44
C TYR A 170 20.37 -8.42 -3.28
N PHE A 171 19.60 -8.82 -2.27
CA PHE A 171 18.30 -8.23 -1.98
C PHE A 171 18.29 -7.64 -0.57
N PHE A 172 17.96 -6.35 -0.46
CA PHE A 172 17.68 -5.72 0.82
C PHE A 172 16.17 -5.56 0.98
N CYS A 173 15.58 -6.41 1.82
CA CYS A 173 14.14 -6.48 2.03
C CYS A 173 13.63 -5.36 2.94
N GLN A 174 12.68 -4.59 2.41
CA GLN A 174 11.82 -3.65 3.12
C GLN A 174 10.38 -3.74 2.59
N HIS A 175 9.98 -4.95 2.20
CA HIS A 175 8.58 -5.25 2.01
C HIS A 175 7.85 -5.20 3.34
N ILE A 176 6.59 -4.82 3.28
CA ILE A 176 5.70 -4.68 4.42
C ILE A 176 4.33 -5.23 4.00
N THR A 177 3.54 -5.71 4.96
CA THR A 177 2.20 -6.25 4.69
C THR A 177 1.14 -5.38 5.32
N LEU A 178 -0.03 -5.32 4.69
CA LEU A 178 -1.13 -4.46 5.10
C LEU A 178 -1.92 -5.08 6.26
N ILE A 179 -2.15 -6.39 6.22
CA ILE A 179 -3.06 -7.07 7.15
C ILE A 179 -2.64 -6.94 8.62
N PRO A 180 -1.38 -7.22 9.02
CA PRO A 180 -0.94 -7.03 10.40
C PRO A 180 -1.04 -5.57 10.85
N THR A 181 -0.76 -4.62 9.95
CA THR A 181 -0.85 -3.19 10.23
C THR A 181 -2.27 -2.74 10.50
N LEU A 182 -3.24 -3.19 9.71
CA LEU A 182 -4.66 -2.88 9.94
C LEU A 182 -5.16 -3.46 11.26
N ARG A 183 -4.74 -4.68 11.59
CA ARG A 183 -5.06 -5.31 12.87
C ARG A 183 -4.50 -4.50 14.04
N SER A 184 -3.22 -4.14 13.97
CA SER A 184 -2.57 -3.34 15.01
C SER A 184 -3.25 -1.98 15.22
N LEU A 185 -3.66 -1.30 14.15
CA LEU A 185 -4.43 -0.06 14.25
C LEU A 185 -5.78 -0.26 14.94
N LEU A 186 -6.49 -1.34 14.62
CA LEU A 186 -7.80 -1.63 15.18
C LEU A 186 -7.77 -2.09 16.65
N GLU A 187 -6.65 -2.68 17.08
CA GLU A 187 -6.42 -3.10 18.46
C GLU A 187 -6.12 -1.91 19.39
N GLN A 188 -5.78 -0.74 18.85
CA GLN A 188 -5.62 0.46 19.66
C GLN A 188 -6.98 0.94 20.18
N PRO A 189 -7.14 1.15 21.50
CA PRO A 189 -8.44 1.47 22.11
C PRO A 189 -9.07 2.76 21.58
N ASP A 190 -8.23 3.72 21.17
CA ASP A 190 -8.65 5.06 20.73
C ASP A 190 -8.48 5.29 19.21
N ASN A 191 -8.45 4.23 18.39
CA ASN A 191 -8.15 4.33 16.95
C ASN A 191 -9.09 5.27 16.17
N GLY A 192 -10.33 5.46 16.64
CA GLY A 192 -11.30 6.37 16.05
C GLY A 192 -11.77 5.97 14.65
N ILE A 193 -11.50 4.76 14.18
CA ILE A 193 -11.85 4.31 12.82
C ILE A 193 -13.25 3.70 12.83
N ASP A 194 -14.14 4.21 11.99
CA ASP A 194 -15.49 3.66 11.86
C ASP A 194 -15.65 2.67 10.72
N ALA A 195 -14.91 2.87 9.63
CA ALA A 195 -15.04 2.12 8.39
C ALA A 195 -13.75 2.21 7.56
N PHE A 196 -13.59 1.32 6.56
CA PHE A 196 -12.42 1.31 5.69
C PHE A 196 -12.74 1.37 4.20
N LEU A 197 -11.95 2.14 3.47
CA LEU A 197 -11.76 1.97 2.04
C LEU A 197 -10.44 1.22 1.79
N ALA A 198 -10.57 -0.02 1.34
CA ALA A 198 -9.43 -0.90 1.13
C ALA A 198 -8.75 -0.67 -0.23
N PRO A 199 -7.41 -0.76 -0.30
CA PRO A 199 -6.63 -0.52 -1.51
C PRO A 199 -6.99 -1.50 -2.64
N GLY A 200 -7.47 -0.98 -3.77
CA GLY A 200 -7.82 -1.81 -4.93
C GLY A 200 -6.67 -2.70 -5.42
N HIS A 201 -5.47 -2.14 -5.62
CA HIS A 201 -4.32 -2.91 -6.14
C HIS A 201 -3.79 -3.97 -5.18
N VAL A 202 -3.71 -3.70 -3.87
CA VAL A 202 -3.31 -4.73 -2.88
C VAL A 202 -4.34 -5.85 -2.88
N SER A 203 -5.63 -5.50 -2.93
CA SER A 203 -6.73 -6.47 -2.98
C SER A 203 -6.72 -7.32 -4.25
N MET A 204 -6.16 -6.85 -5.38
CA MET A 204 -5.93 -7.72 -6.54
C MET A 204 -5.01 -8.90 -6.23
N VAL A 205 -4.08 -8.71 -5.29
CA VAL A 205 -3.13 -9.75 -4.88
C VAL A 205 -3.75 -10.61 -3.80
N ILE A 206 -4.18 -10.02 -2.68
CA ILE A 206 -4.61 -10.77 -1.49
C ILE A 206 -6.10 -11.15 -1.47
N GLY A 207 -6.89 -10.61 -2.39
CA GLY A 207 -8.34 -10.80 -2.44
C GLY A 207 -9.08 -9.94 -1.42
N THR A 208 -10.40 -10.14 -1.35
CA THR A 208 -11.26 -9.49 -0.35
C THR A 208 -11.33 -10.28 0.94
N ASP A 209 -11.15 -11.60 0.87
CA ASP A 209 -11.28 -12.49 2.03
C ASP A 209 -10.25 -12.20 3.13
N ALA A 210 -9.07 -11.70 2.73
CA ALA A 210 -8.01 -11.27 3.65
C ALA A 210 -8.47 -10.19 4.64
N TYR A 211 -9.52 -9.42 4.32
CA TYR A 211 -10.05 -8.35 5.16
C TYR A 211 -11.21 -8.79 6.07
N ASN A 212 -11.71 -10.04 5.97
CA ASN A 212 -12.92 -10.48 6.67
C ASN A 212 -12.86 -10.26 8.19
N PHE A 213 -11.66 -10.36 8.77
CA PHE A 213 -11.41 -10.12 10.19
C PHE A 213 -11.85 -8.71 10.65
N ILE A 214 -11.80 -7.70 9.78
CA ILE A 214 -12.20 -6.32 10.11
C ILE A 214 -13.70 -6.25 10.40
N ALA A 215 -14.49 -6.97 9.62
CA ALA A 215 -15.94 -7.04 9.81
C ALA A 215 -16.33 -8.01 10.94
N SER A 216 -15.68 -9.18 11.03
CA SER A 216 -16.02 -10.21 12.02
C SER A 216 -15.56 -9.87 13.43
N ASP A 217 -14.31 -9.42 13.58
CA ASP A 217 -13.66 -9.28 14.89
C ASP A 217 -13.83 -7.86 15.44
N PHE A 218 -13.83 -6.85 14.55
CA PHE A 218 -13.85 -5.43 14.93
C PHE A 218 -15.15 -4.71 14.57
N HIS A 219 -16.08 -5.38 13.88
CA HIS A 219 -17.38 -4.83 13.47
C HIS A 219 -17.26 -3.49 12.74
N ARG A 220 -16.27 -3.38 11.84
CA ARG A 220 -16.10 -2.25 10.95
C ARG A 220 -16.44 -2.66 9.51
N PRO A 221 -17.33 -1.95 8.81
CA PRO A 221 -17.56 -2.22 7.40
C PRO A 221 -16.33 -1.82 6.58
N LEU A 222 -16.09 -2.54 5.49
CA LEU A 222 -14.97 -2.31 4.59
C LEU A 222 -15.43 -2.47 3.15
N VAL A 223 -15.00 -1.55 2.29
CA VAL A 223 -15.24 -1.64 0.85
C VAL A 223 -13.92 -1.56 0.10
N VAL A 224 -13.64 -2.55 -0.74
CA VAL A 224 -12.54 -2.48 -1.71
C VAL A 224 -12.96 -1.58 -2.87
N ALA A 225 -12.21 -0.51 -3.10
CA ALA A 225 -12.54 0.50 -4.11
C ALA A 225 -11.41 0.71 -5.13
N GLY A 226 -11.80 1.14 -6.33
CA GLY A 226 -10.89 1.62 -7.38
C GLY A 226 -10.28 2.99 -7.06
N PHE A 227 -9.68 3.64 -8.07
CA PHE A 227 -8.90 4.87 -7.90
C PHE A 227 -9.53 6.09 -8.58
N GLU A 228 -10.62 5.91 -9.30
CA GLU A 228 -11.36 6.98 -9.95
C GLU A 228 -12.37 7.60 -8.96
N PRO A 229 -12.77 8.87 -9.15
CA PRO A 229 -13.61 9.56 -8.18
C PRO A 229 -14.96 8.86 -7.97
N LEU A 230 -15.57 8.31 -9.03
CA LEU A 230 -16.78 7.50 -8.90
C LEU A 230 -16.56 6.21 -8.10
N ASP A 231 -15.39 5.58 -8.22
CA ASP A 231 -15.11 4.37 -7.46
C ASP A 231 -15.07 4.63 -5.96
N LEU A 232 -14.35 5.71 -5.59
CA LEU A 232 -14.21 6.13 -4.21
C LEU A 232 -15.55 6.54 -3.61
N LEU A 233 -16.29 7.41 -4.29
CA LEU A 233 -17.59 7.88 -3.81
C LEU A 233 -18.62 6.74 -3.73
N GLN A 234 -18.61 5.81 -4.68
CA GLN A 234 -19.49 4.64 -4.61
C GLN A 234 -19.12 3.76 -3.42
N GLY A 235 -17.82 3.58 -3.16
CA GLY A 235 -17.35 2.90 -1.97
C GLY A 235 -17.81 3.58 -0.68
N VAL A 236 -17.78 4.91 -0.62
CA VAL A 236 -18.32 5.67 0.53
C VAL A 236 -19.83 5.47 0.67
N VAL A 237 -20.60 5.54 -0.41
CA VAL A 237 -22.05 5.28 -0.36
C VAL A 237 -22.33 3.88 0.18
N MET A 238 -21.62 2.87 -0.30
CA MET A 238 -21.75 1.50 0.21
C MET A 238 -21.49 1.43 1.71
N LEU A 239 -20.41 2.05 2.21
CA LEU A 239 -20.11 2.12 3.65
C LEU A 239 -21.20 2.82 4.45
N VAL A 240 -21.74 3.93 3.93
CA VAL A 240 -22.84 4.67 4.56
C VAL A 240 -24.10 3.80 4.66
N GLU A 241 -24.47 3.07 3.60
CA GLU A 241 -25.60 2.13 3.65
C GLU A 241 -25.41 1.04 4.72
N GLN A 242 -24.20 0.47 4.83
CA GLN A 242 -23.93 -0.52 5.88
C GLN A 242 -24.08 0.07 7.29
N LYS A 243 -23.66 1.32 7.49
CA LYS A 243 -23.80 2.03 8.76
C LYS A 243 -25.25 2.34 9.11
N ILE A 244 -26.05 2.79 8.13
CA ILE A 244 -27.50 2.99 8.30
C ILE A 244 -28.18 1.67 8.67
N ALA A 245 -27.81 0.58 8.00
CA ALA A 245 -28.37 -0.75 8.23
C ALA A 245 -27.77 -1.47 9.46
N ALA A 246 -26.87 -0.81 10.21
CA ALA A 246 -26.21 -1.33 11.41
C ALA A 246 -25.55 -2.71 11.21
N HIS A 247 -24.91 -2.93 10.06
CA HIS A 247 -24.14 -4.15 9.80
C HIS A 247 -22.72 -3.85 9.32
N SER A 248 -21.86 -4.88 9.34
CA SER A 248 -20.48 -4.78 8.87
C SER A 248 -20.14 -5.97 8.01
N LYS A 249 -19.78 -5.70 6.76
CA LYS A 249 -19.36 -6.66 5.76
C LYS A 249 -18.18 -6.11 4.97
N VAL A 250 -17.37 -7.02 4.46
CA VAL A 250 -16.44 -6.73 3.37
C VAL A 250 -17.20 -6.77 2.06
N GLU A 251 -17.21 -5.65 1.33
CA GLU A 251 -17.80 -5.57 0.00
C GLU A 251 -16.76 -5.16 -1.04
N ASN A 252 -17.04 -5.50 -2.29
CA ASN A 252 -16.12 -5.29 -3.41
C ASN A 252 -16.79 -4.35 -4.42
N GLN A 253 -16.47 -3.06 -4.35
CA GLN A 253 -16.88 -2.08 -5.38
C GLN A 253 -16.04 -2.27 -6.65
N TYR A 254 -14.79 -2.70 -6.50
CA TYR A 254 -13.82 -2.84 -7.59
C TYR A 254 -13.82 -4.21 -8.28
N ARG A 255 -14.99 -4.89 -8.35
CA ARG A 255 -15.17 -6.24 -8.92
C ARG A 255 -14.66 -6.42 -10.35
N ARG A 256 -14.61 -5.34 -11.12
CA ARG A 256 -14.08 -5.37 -12.49
C ARG A 256 -12.58 -5.69 -12.56
N VAL A 257 -11.85 -5.53 -11.45
CA VAL A 257 -10.41 -5.75 -11.36
C VAL A 257 -10.03 -6.72 -10.24
N VAL A 258 -10.75 -6.74 -9.11
CA VAL A 258 -10.40 -7.52 -7.91
C VAL A 258 -11.23 -8.79 -7.82
N PRO A 259 -10.63 -9.98 -7.95
CA PRO A 259 -11.27 -11.26 -7.62
C PRO A 259 -11.35 -11.45 -6.09
N ASP A 260 -12.37 -12.14 -5.61
CA ASP A 260 -12.59 -12.33 -4.17
C ASP A 260 -11.44 -13.12 -3.51
N ALA A 261 -10.93 -14.16 -4.17
CA ALA A 261 -9.76 -14.94 -3.73
C ALA A 261 -8.41 -14.25 -4.01
N GLY A 262 -8.40 -13.12 -4.71
CA GLY A 262 -7.18 -12.47 -5.19
C GLY A 262 -6.49 -13.24 -6.31
N ASN A 263 -5.18 -13.02 -6.46
CA ASN A 263 -4.36 -13.67 -7.48
C ASN A 263 -3.55 -14.80 -6.86
N LEU A 264 -4.06 -16.03 -7.00
CA LEU A 264 -3.43 -17.23 -6.42
C LEU A 264 -1.99 -17.46 -6.90
N LEU A 265 -1.67 -17.13 -8.16
CA LEU A 265 -0.30 -17.27 -8.68
C LEU A 265 0.65 -16.25 -8.04
N ALA A 266 0.19 -15.02 -7.83
CA ALA A 266 0.95 -13.99 -7.15
C ALA A 266 1.15 -14.32 -5.66
N GLN A 267 0.10 -14.81 -4.99
CA GLN A 267 0.17 -15.28 -3.61
C GLN A 267 1.16 -16.45 -3.45
N GLN A 268 1.15 -17.41 -4.39
CA GLN A 268 2.10 -18.52 -4.38
C GLN A 268 3.54 -18.02 -4.57
N ALA A 269 3.79 -17.13 -5.54
CA ALA A 269 5.12 -16.57 -5.74
C ALA A 269 5.63 -15.82 -4.50
N ILE A 270 4.75 -15.08 -3.82
CA ILE A 270 5.07 -14.45 -2.53
C ILE A 270 5.43 -15.53 -1.50
N ALA A 271 4.60 -16.54 -1.31
CA ALA A 271 4.80 -17.57 -0.29
C ALA A 271 6.07 -18.41 -0.51
N ASP A 272 6.49 -18.61 -1.77
CA ASP A 272 7.71 -19.35 -2.10
C ASP A 272 8.99 -18.59 -1.67
N VAL A 273 8.94 -17.26 -1.65
CA VAL A 273 10.13 -16.40 -1.48
C VAL A 273 10.12 -15.64 -0.15
N PHE A 274 8.94 -15.31 0.37
CA PHE A 274 8.78 -14.49 1.54
C PHE A 274 7.95 -15.18 2.62
N CYS A 275 8.29 -14.91 3.87
CA CYS A 275 7.47 -15.26 5.03
C CYS A 275 7.28 -14.03 5.92
N VAL A 276 6.15 -14.01 6.64
CA VAL A 276 5.89 -13.02 7.67
C VAL A 276 6.36 -13.59 9.00
N ASN A 277 7.41 -13.02 9.58
CA ASN A 277 7.93 -13.38 10.89
C ASN A 277 8.59 -12.19 11.57
N GLY A 278 8.59 -12.20 12.91
CA GLY A 278 9.15 -11.11 13.70
C GLY A 278 8.44 -9.77 13.49
N ASP A 279 9.05 -8.72 14.03
CA ASP A 279 8.43 -7.40 14.09
C ASP A 279 9.00 -6.48 13.02
N SER A 280 8.19 -5.55 12.54
CA SER A 280 8.64 -4.50 11.62
C SER A 280 8.46 -3.13 12.26
N GLU A 281 9.48 -2.29 12.13
CA GLU A 281 9.36 -0.87 12.45
C GLU A 281 8.67 -0.12 11.29
N TRP A 282 7.79 0.81 11.65
CA TRP A 282 7.05 1.68 10.75
C TRP A 282 7.19 3.13 11.24
N ARG A 283 7.66 4.01 10.36
CA ARG A 283 7.78 5.44 10.67
C ARG A 283 6.41 6.02 11.01
N GLY A 284 6.31 6.62 12.20
CA GLY A 284 5.07 7.22 12.70
C GLY A 284 4.12 6.25 13.40
N LEU A 285 4.35 4.93 13.30
CA LEU A 285 3.53 3.90 13.96
C LEU A 285 4.31 3.08 15.00
N GLY A 286 5.64 3.15 14.99
CA GLY A 286 6.48 2.37 15.89
C GLY A 286 6.65 0.93 15.40
N VAL A 287 6.82 0.00 16.33
CA VAL A 287 7.02 -1.42 16.01
C VAL A 287 5.66 -2.12 15.94
N ILE A 288 5.40 -2.81 14.84
CA ILE A 288 4.20 -3.62 14.63
C ILE A 288 4.61 -5.09 14.75
N GLU A 289 4.06 -5.77 15.75
CA GLU A 289 4.36 -7.17 16.03
C GLU A 289 3.94 -8.07 14.87
N SER A 290 4.70 -9.14 14.62
CA SER A 290 4.38 -10.15 13.61
C SER A 290 4.07 -9.59 12.20
N SER A 291 4.76 -8.52 11.82
CA SER A 291 4.58 -7.82 10.53
C SER A 291 5.85 -7.77 9.67
N GLY A 292 6.97 -8.30 10.18
CA GLY A 292 8.24 -8.38 9.46
C GLY A 292 8.14 -9.28 8.24
N VAL A 293 8.58 -8.79 7.08
CA VAL A 293 8.66 -9.58 5.84
C VAL A 293 10.10 -9.97 5.59
N HIS A 294 10.35 -11.28 5.53
CA HIS A 294 11.68 -11.85 5.40
C HIS A 294 11.74 -12.82 4.23
N LEU A 295 12.94 -13.09 3.72
CA LEU A 295 13.13 -14.18 2.77
C LEU A 295 12.91 -15.52 3.48
N THR A 296 12.34 -16.49 2.76
CA THR A 296 12.32 -17.88 3.22
C THR A 296 13.75 -18.41 3.39
N PRO A 297 14.02 -19.25 4.41
CA PRO A 297 15.35 -19.83 4.64
C PRO A 297 15.89 -20.67 3.48
#